data_AF-A0A353RIX0-F1
#
_entry.id   AF-A0A353RIX0-F1
#
_cell.length_a   1.000
_cell.length_b   1.000
_cell.length_c   1.000
_cell.angle_alpha   90.00
_cell.angle_beta   90.00
_cell.angle_gamma   90.00
#
_symmetry.space_group_name_H-M   'P 1'
#
loop_
_entity.id
_entity.type
_entity.pdbx_description
1 polymer ?
#
loop_
_entity_poly.entity_id
_entity_poly.type
_entity_poly.pdbx_seq_one_letter_code
_entity_poly.pdbx_strand_id
1 'polypeptide(L)'
;VELEEKSLPQSAAAEVNSILNRAILEKNSPQVIKALIHQGKYNLVLDVQNDTLIFRNLNEMVKKSSDVVEQSVLHSMLGELYMQYYQKEHQAINQRTEVGDFVPADMKEWTRNIFYNKVTEQLNASIAHEGELIKAKVESYADVVELGRDSRRFYPSMYDFLTNRAVEIFSQISPDKDLSRTLKHKNISIQSLFAPAEEFVTLSFNPQ
;
A
#
# COMPACT_ATOMS: atom_id res chain seq x y z
N VAL A 1 -7.64 -33.81 -10.90
CA VAL A 1 -8.28 -32.82 -10.01
C VAL A 1 -7.28 -31.84 -9.40
N GLU A 2 -5.99 -32.16 -9.24
CA GLU A 2 -4.96 -31.23 -8.70
C GLU A 2 -4.51 -30.06 -9.61
N LEU A 3 -4.97 -29.97 -10.86
CA LEU A 3 -4.63 -28.86 -11.78
C LEU A 3 -5.67 -27.72 -11.77
N GLU A 4 -6.87 -27.95 -11.23
CA GLU A 4 -7.91 -26.91 -11.16
C GLU A 4 -7.71 -25.98 -9.95
N GLU A 5 -7.18 -26.48 -8.83
CA GLU A 5 -6.94 -25.65 -7.63
C GLU A 5 -5.76 -24.66 -7.75
N LYS A 6 -4.85 -24.83 -8.72
CA LYS A 6 -3.77 -23.87 -8.98
C LYS A 6 -4.09 -22.85 -10.09
N SER A 7 -5.09 -23.13 -10.93
CA SER A 7 -5.55 -22.20 -11.97
C SER A 7 -6.67 -21.26 -11.47
N LEU A 8 -7.49 -21.71 -10.51
CA LEU A 8 -8.51 -20.91 -9.81
C LEU A 8 -7.96 -19.65 -9.09
N PRO A 9 -6.81 -19.68 -8.38
CA PRO A 9 -6.27 -18.51 -7.69
C PRO A 9 -5.77 -17.44 -8.66
N GLN A 10 -5.16 -17.84 -9.79
CA GLN A 10 -4.67 -16.91 -10.80
C GLN A 10 -5.80 -16.29 -11.62
N SER A 11 -6.83 -17.07 -11.99
CA SER A 11 -8.00 -16.54 -12.70
C SER A 11 -8.84 -15.63 -11.80
N ALA A 12 -9.01 -15.98 -10.52
CA ALA A 12 -9.68 -15.12 -9.55
C ALA A 12 -8.91 -13.81 -9.29
N ALA A 13 -7.59 -13.86 -9.17
CA ALA A 13 -6.76 -12.67 -9.02
C ALA A 13 -6.83 -11.75 -10.24
N ALA A 14 -6.80 -12.32 -11.45
CA ALA A 14 -6.96 -11.55 -12.69
C ALA A 14 -8.33 -10.88 -12.78
N GLU A 15 -9.40 -11.59 -12.38
CA GLU A 15 -10.76 -11.04 -12.35
C GLU A 15 -10.90 -9.89 -11.35
N VAL A 16 -10.37 -10.05 -10.13
CA VAL A 16 -10.36 -8.99 -9.11
C VAL A 16 -9.59 -7.76 -9.60
N ASN A 17 -8.43 -7.95 -10.25
CA ASN A 17 -7.66 -6.86 -10.84
C ASN A 17 -8.43 -6.15 -11.97
N SER A 18 -9.17 -6.90 -12.79
CA SER A 18 -10.03 -6.34 -13.84
C SER A 18 -11.16 -5.49 -13.25
N ILE A 19 -11.83 -5.99 -12.22
CA ILE A 19 -12.88 -5.27 -11.48
C ILE A 19 -12.31 -4.00 -10.86
N LEU A 20 -11.15 -4.08 -10.22
CA LEU A 20 -10.48 -2.94 -9.60
C LEU A 20 -10.10 -1.87 -10.63
N ASN A 21 -9.50 -2.27 -11.75
CA ASN A 21 -9.18 -1.36 -12.85
C ASN A 21 -10.43 -0.62 -13.34
N ARG A 22 -11.51 -1.36 -13.62
CA ARG A 22 -12.77 -0.76 -14.04
C ARG A 22 -13.32 0.19 -12.98
N ALA A 23 -13.31 -0.20 -11.71
CA ALA A 23 -13.80 0.63 -10.61
C ALA A 23 -13.01 1.95 -10.48
N ILE A 24 -11.69 1.93 -10.70
CA ILE A 24 -10.87 3.15 -10.72
C ILE A 24 -11.20 4.03 -11.94
N LEU A 25 -11.40 3.42 -13.11
CA LEU A 25 -11.77 4.16 -14.33
C LEU A 25 -13.14 4.81 -14.22
N GLU A 26 -14.10 4.10 -13.61
CA GLU A 26 -15.47 4.56 -13.34
C GLU A 26 -15.58 5.44 -12.09
N LYS A 27 -14.49 5.57 -11.31
CA LYS A 27 -14.44 6.29 -10.03
C LYS A 27 -15.49 5.79 -9.02
N ASN A 28 -15.64 4.47 -8.96
CA ASN A 28 -16.59 3.76 -8.11
C ASN A 28 -15.88 3.29 -6.82
N SER A 29 -15.83 4.17 -5.83
CA SER A 29 -15.08 3.93 -4.60
C SER A 29 -15.55 2.73 -3.76
N PRO A 30 -16.87 2.49 -3.59
CA PRO A 30 -17.33 1.26 -2.94
C PRO A 30 -16.79 -0.02 -3.59
N GLN A 31 -16.73 -0.06 -4.93
CA GLN A 31 -16.16 -1.20 -5.65
C GLN A 31 -14.64 -1.26 -5.55
N VAL A 32 -13.96 -0.11 -5.48
CA VAL A 32 -12.52 -0.06 -5.20
C VAL A 32 -12.20 -0.66 -3.83
N ILE A 33 -12.90 -0.24 -2.77
CA ILE A 33 -12.69 -0.75 -1.40
C ILE A 33 -12.93 -2.26 -1.38
N LYS A 34 -14.07 -2.69 -1.95
CA LYS A 34 -14.43 -4.10 -2.01
C LYS A 34 -13.39 -4.94 -2.76
N ALA A 35 -13.01 -4.52 -3.97
CA ALA A 35 -12.02 -5.24 -4.77
C ALA A 35 -10.68 -5.32 -4.05
N LEU A 36 -10.23 -4.25 -3.38
CA LEU A 36 -8.98 -4.24 -2.63
C LEU A 36 -9.02 -5.20 -1.42
N ILE A 37 -10.14 -5.28 -0.69
CA ILE A 37 -10.31 -6.24 0.40
C ILE A 37 -10.26 -7.68 -0.13
N HIS A 38 -10.90 -7.95 -1.27
CA HIS A 38 -10.88 -9.27 -1.90
C HIS A 38 -9.53 -9.64 -2.53
N GLN A 39 -8.73 -8.65 -2.92
CA GLN A 39 -7.41 -8.84 -3.49
C GLN A 39 -6.45 -9.54 -2.51
N GLY A 40 -6.63 -9.37 -1.19
CA GLY A 40 -5.89 -10.16 -0.20
C GLY A 40 -4.35 -10.12 -0.36
N LYS A 41 -3.74 -11.26 -0.75
CA LYS A 41 -2.28 -11.45 -0.96
C LYS A 41 -1.83 -11.21 -2.41
N TYR A 42 -2.76 -10.95 -3.32
CA TYR A 42 -2.41 -10.73 -4.71
C TYR A 42 -1.77 -9.36 -4.80
N ASN A 43 -0.53 -9.29 -5.29
CA ASN A 43 0.08 -8.02 -5.63
C ASN A 43 -0.84 -7.30 -6.61
N LEU A 44 -1.06 -6.01 -6.41
CA LEU A 44 -1.81 -5.21 -7.36
C LEU A 44 -1.07 -5.30 -8.70
N VAL A 45 -1.66 -5.94 -9.72
CA VAL A 45 -1.07 -6.00 -11.07
C VAL A 45 -1.95 -5.16 -11.96
N LEU A 46 -1.86 -3.84 -11.80
CA LEU A 46 -2.45 -2.93 -12.75
C LEU A 46 -1.45 -2.74 -13.89
N ASP A 47 -1.93 -2.84 -15.12
CA ASP A 47 -1.11 -2.49 -16.28
C ASP A 47 -0.92 -0.98 -16.29
N VAL A 48 0.13 -0.53 -15.62
CA VAL A 48 0.47 0.89 -15.50
C VAL A 48 0.91 1.46 -16.86
N GLN A 49 0.96 0.70 -17.95
CA GLN A 49 1.42 1.15 -19.29
C GLN A 49 0.83 2.48 -19.79
N ASN A 50 -0.34 2.93 -19.30
CA ASN A 50 -0.90 4.27 -19.52
C ASN A 50 -0.62 5.25 -18.34
N ASP A 51 0.64 5.25 -17.90
CA ASP A 51 1.32 5.70 -16.66
C ASP A 51 0.80 6.86 -15.78
N THR A 52 -0.29 7.55 -16.10
CA THR A 52 -0.81 8.64 -15.25
C THR A 52 -2.32 8.62 -15.02
N LEU A 53 -3.10 7.88 -15.82
CA LEU A 53 -4.56 7.94 -15.69
C LEU A 53 -5.07 7.35 -14.37
N ILE A 54 -4.52 6.20 -13.96
CA ILE A 54 -4.87 5.54 -12.70
C ILE A 54 -4.52 6.44 -11.51
N PHE A 55 -3.28 6.96 -11.47
CA PHE A 55 -2.86 7.90 -10.42
C PHE A 55 -3.72 9.16 -10.40
N ARG A 56 -4.06 9.73 -11.57
CA ARG A 56 -4.94 10.90 -11.67
C ARG A 56 -6.33 10.58 -11.12
N ASN A 57 -6.94 9.47 -11.53
CA ASN A 57 -8.27 9.08 -11.08
C ASN A 57 -8.29 8.84 -9.57
N LEU A 58 -7.32 8.11 -9.02
CA LEU A 58 -7.22 7.88 -7.58
C LEU A 58 -7.05 9.19 -6.80
N ASN A 59 -6.15 10.09 -7.26
CA ASN A 59 -5.98 11.41 -6.64
C ASN A 59 -7.26 12.26 -6.72
N GLU A 60 -8.02 12.18 -7.82
CA GLU A 60 -9.33 12.84 -7.91
C GLU A 60 -10.37 12.22 -6.98
N MET A 61 -10.39 10.89 -6.82
CA MET A 61 -11.28 10.20 -5.89
C MET A 61 -10.97 10.62 -4.45
N VAL A 62 -9.69 10.65 -4.05
CA VAL A 62 -9.25 11.15 -2.73
C VAL A 62 -9.78 12.56 -2.46
N LYS A 63 -9.63 13.46 -3.44
CA LYS A 63 -10.06 14.87 -3.32
C LYS A 63 -11.58 15.04 -3.26
N LYS A 64 -12.35 14.14 -3.88
CA LYS A 64 -13.81 14.22 -3.97
C LYS A 64 -14.51 13.52 -2.81
N SER A 65 -13.89 12.49 -2.25
CA SER A 65 -14.49 11.76 -1.15
C SER A 65 -14.51 12.61 0.12
N SER A 66 -15.64 12.55 0.82
CA SER A 66 -15.80 13.05 2.19
C SER A 66 -15.79 11.91 3.22
N ASP A 67 -15.63 10.66 2.78
CA ASP A 67 -15.60 9.48 3.64
C ASP A 67 -14.14 9.16 4.00
N VAL A 68 -13.85 9.19 5.30
CA VAL A 68 -12.49 8.95 5.83
C VAL A 68 -11.98 7.56 5.48
N VAL A 69 -12.82 6.53 5.55
CA VAL A 69 -12.42 5.15 5.24
C VAL A 69 -12.08 5.03 3.75
N GLU A 70 -12.89 5.65 2.90
CA GLU A 70 -12.62 5.69 1.47
C GLU A 70 -11.28 6.39 1.17
N GLN A 71 -11.06 7.59 1.72
CA GLN A 71 -9.81 8.32 1.56
C GLN A 71 -8.60 7.49 1.99
N SER A 72 -8.69 6.85 3.17
CA SER A 72 -7.64 6.00 3.70
C SER A 72 -7.33 4.79 2.81
N VAL A 73 -8.35 4.14 2.25
CA VAL A 73 -8.18 3.05 1.29
C VAL A 73 -7.49 3.53 0.01
N LEU A 74 -7.94 4.65 -0.55
CA LEU A 74 -7.36 5.22 -1.77
C LEU A 74 -5.89 5.64 -1.56
N HIS A 75 -5.57 6.20 -0.40
CA HIS A 75 -4.19 6.50 0.00
C HIS A 75 -3.33 5.22 0.10
N SER A 76 -3.85 4.14 0.69
CA SER A 76 -3.14 2.85 0.73
C SER A 76 -2.84 2.32 -0.67
N MET A 77 -3.77 2.47 -1.61
CA MET A 77 -3.57 2.07 -3.01
C MET A 77 -2.56 2.94 -3.73
N LEU A 78 -2.61 4.26 -3.53
CA LEU A 78 -1.61 5.17 -4.11
C LEU A 78 -0.21 4.81 -3.64
N GLY A 79 -0.03 4.53 -2.33
CA GLY A 79 1.24 4.07 -1.78
C GLY A 79 1.74 2.78 -2.44
N GLU A 80 0.88 1.77 -2.58
CA GLU A 80 1.23 0.51 -3.26
C GLU A 80 1.62 0.74 -4.73
N LEU A 81 0.84 1.53 -5.47
CA LEU A 81 1.09 1.78 -6.89
C LEU A 81 2.37 2.58 -7.14
N TYR A 82 2.67 3.58 -6.30
CA TYR A 82 3.95 4.29 -6.39
C TYR A 82 5.13 3.34 -6.14
N MET A 83 4.99 2.43 -5.17
CA MET A 83 6.03 1.45 -4.87
C MET A 83 6.23 0.48 -6.04
N GLN A 84 5.14 0.00 -6.64
CA GLN A 84 5.20 -0.91 -7.79
C GLN A 84 5.80 -0.26 -9.03
N TYR A 85 5.43 0.99 -9.29
CA TYR A 85 6.04 1.76 -10.39
C TYR A 85 7.55 1.86 -10.19
N TYR A 86 7.99 2.25 -8.98
CA TYR A 86 9.40 2.29 -8.64
C TYR A 86 10.07 0.93 -8.84
N GLN A 87 9.49 -0.17 -8.34
CA GLN A 87 10.07 -1.50 -8.46
C GLN A 87 10.19 -1.96 -9.92
N LYS A 88 9.20 -1.63 -10.76
CA LYS A 88 9.24 -1.93 -12.19
C LYS A 88 10.37 -1.18 -12.89
N GLU A 89 10.52 0.11 -12.61
CA GLU A 89 11.46 1.00 -13.31
C GLU A 89 12.79 1.21 -12.54
N HIS A 90 13.03 0.40 -11.48
CA HIS A 90 14.11 0.66 -10.50
C HIS A 90 15.49 0.75 -11.15
N GLN A 91 15.78 -0.04 -12.19
CA GLN A 91 17.07 -0.01 -12.89
C GLN A 91 17.34 1.36 -13.51
N ALA A 92 16.34 1.98 -14.14
CA ALA A 92 16.46 3.31 -14.74
C ALA A 92 16.41 4.42 -13.69
N ILE A 93 15.52 4.31 -12.70
CA ILE A 93 15.37 5.30 -11.63
C ILE A 93 16.64 5.37 -10.78
N ASN A 94 17.27 4.23 -10.48
CA ASN A 94 18.46 4.17 -9.62
C ASN A 94 19.72 4.77 -10.26
N GLN A 95 19.71 5.04 -11.56
CA GLN A 95 20.80 5.72 -12.27
C GLN A 95 20.67 7.26 -12.24
N ARG A 96 19.54 7.78 -11.75
CA ARG A 96 19.28 9.22 -11.70
C ARG A 96 19.97 9.84 -10.48
N THR A 97 20.45 11.07 -10.65
CA THR A 97 20.96 11.85 -9.52
C THR A 97 19.78 12.29 -8.65
N GLU A 98 19.86 12.07 -7.33
CA GLU A 98 18.81 12.48 -6.41
C GLU A 98 18.64 14.00 -6.48
N VAL A 99 17.40 14.44 -6.73
CA VAL A 99 17.01 15.85 -6.70
C VAL A 99 16.61 16.18 -5.27
N GLY A 100 16.91 17.41 -4.81
CA GLY A 100 16.48 17.92 -3.51
C GLY A 100 14.96 18.12 -3.43
N ASP A 101 14.50 19.28 -2.97
CA ASP A 101 13.07 19.52 -2.69
C ASP A 101 12.17 19.67 -3.92
N PHE A 102 12.73 19.61 -5.13
CA PHE A 102 11.97 19.76 -6.37
C PHE A 102 11.36 18.42 -6.81
N VAL A 103 10.03 18.38 -6.95
CA VAL A 103 9.29 17.24 -7.49
C VAL A 103 8.84 17.56 -8.92
N PRO A 104 9.38 16.89 -9.97
CA PRO A 104 8.93 17.07 -11.34
C PRO A 104 7.44 16.77 -11.52
N ALA A 105 6.80 17.45 -12.48
CA ALA A 105 5.39 17.21 -12.79
C ALA A 105 5.15 15.84 -13.44
N ASP A 106 6.08 15.37 -14.28
CA ASP A 106 6.02 14.03 -14.85
C ASP A 106 6.64 13.03 -13.87
N MET A 107 5.82 12.06 -13.44
CA MET A 107 6.25 10.95 -12.58
C MET A 107 7.39 10.13 -13.21
N LYS A 108 7.47 10.10 -14.55
CA LYS A 108 8.55 9.43 -15.27
C LYS A 108 9.91 10.05 -15.01
N GLU A 109 9.99 11.28 -14.52
CA GLU A 109 11.22 11.99 -14.18
C GLU A 109 11.61 11.85 -12.70
N TRP A 110 10.75 11.23 -11.87
CA TRP A 110 10.98 11.13 -10.43
C TRP A 110 12.22 10.29 -10.10
N THR A 111 12.97 10.76 -9.13
CA THR A 111 14.12 10.06 -8.54
C THR A 111 13.65 9.10 -7.45
N ARG A 112 14.56 8.22 -7.00
CA ARG A 112 14.28 7.23 -5.94
C ARG A 112 13.71 7.89 -4.68
N ASN A 113 14.33 8.96 -4.20
CA ASN A 113 13.90 9.68 -3.00
C ASN A 113 12.48 10.27 -3.16
N ILE A 114 12.11 10.74 -4.35
CA ILE A 114 10.75 11.23 -4.60
C ILE A 114 9.73 10.09 -4.50
N PHE A 115 10.01 8.93 -5.09
CA PHE A 115 9.14 7.75 -4.94
C PHE A 115 9.01 7.34 -3.48
N TYR A 116 10.10 7.24 -2.72
CA TYR A 116 10.05 6.86 -1.32
C TYR A 116 9.29 7.87 -0.46
N ASN A 117 9.47 9.16 -0.70
CA ASN A 117 8.71 10.21 -0.03
C ASN A 117 7.22 10.11 -0.35
N LYS A 118 6.86 9.87 -1.62
CA LYS A 118 5.46 9.72 -2.04
C LYS A 118 4.82 8.46 -1.49
N VAL A 119 5.52 7.32 -1.49
CA VAL A 119 5.01 6.10 -0.83
C VAL A 119 4.78 6.38 0.66
N THR A 120 5.76 6.99 1.35
CA THR A 120 5.65 7.30 2.78
C THR A 120 4.49 8.25 3.10
N GLU A 121 4.35 9.32 2.31
CA GLU A 121 3.24 10.28 2.43
C GLU A 121 1.88 9.56 2.34
N GLN A 122 1.71 8.72 1.31
CA GLN A 122 0.45 8.03 1.05
C GLN A 122 0.14 6.95 2.09
N LEU A 123 1.15 6.18 2.53
CA LEU A 123 0.95 5.17 3.57
C LEU A 123 0.70 5.78 4.95
N ASN A 124 1.31 6.92 5.28
CA ASN A 124 0.98 7.62 6.52
C ASN A 124 -0.44 8.19 6.47
N ALA A 125 -0.86 8.75 5.34
CA ALA A 125 -2.22 9.24 5.14
C ALA A 125 -3.27 8.11 5.22
N SER A 126 -2.92 6.88 4.81
CA SER A 126 -3.84 5.74 4.87
C SER A 126 -4.18 5.31 6.30
N ILE A 127 -3.32 5.62 7.28
CA ILE A 127 -3.50 5.22 8.68
C ILE A 127 -3.71 6.41 9.64
N ALA A 128 -3.79 7.64 9.13
CA ALA A 128 -3.80 8.85 9.96
C ALA A 128 -5.04 8.99 10.87
N HIS A 129 -6.18 8.43 10.45
CA HIS A 129 -7.47 8.57 11.14
C HIS A 129 -7.81 7.35 12.01
N GLU A 130 -6.93 7.01 12.95
CA GLU A 130 -7.03 5.82 13.79
C GLU A 130 -8.42 5.66 14.44
N GLY A 131 -8.97 6.73 15.04
CA GLY A 131 -10.23 6.66 15.78
C GLY A 131 -11.45 6.28 14.94
N GLU A 132 -11.52 6.77 13.70
CA GLU A 132 -12.55 6.43 12.71
C GLU A 132 -12.31 5.03 12.13
N LEU A 133 -11.07 4.73 11.78
CA LEU A 133 -10.69 3.47 11.12
C LEU A 133 -10.83 2.25 12.05
N ILE A 134 -10.61 2.40 13.36
CA ILE A 134 -10.86 1.34 14.35
C ILE A 134 -12.35 0.98 14.43
N LYS A 135 -13.23 1.97 14.27
CA LYS A 135 -14.70 1.76 14.33
C LYS A 135 -15.26 1.15 13.05
N ALA A 136 -14.59 1.37 11.92
CA ALA A 136 -14.98 0.83 10.63
C ALA A 136 -14.59 -0.65 10.53
N LYS A 137 -15.57 -1.55 10.52
CA LYS A 137 -15.33 -2.99 10.36
C LYS A 137 -15.07 -3.32 8.90
N VAL A 138 -14.01 -4.08 8.62
CA VAL A 138 -13.70 -4.57 7.26
C VAL A 138 -14.88 -5.33 6.67
N GLU A 139 -15.59 -6.11 7.51
CA GLU A 139 -16.75 -6.90 7.09
C GLU A 139 -17.86 -6.05 6.46
N SER A 140 -18.06 -4.81 6.91
CA SER A 140 -19.08 -3.90 6.37
C SER A 140 -18.84 -3.49 4.91
N TYR A 141 -17.64 -3.77 4.38
CA TYR A 141 -17.25 -3.52 2.99
C TYR A 141 -17.06 -4.82 2.19
N ALA A 142 -17.18 -5.98 2.84
CA ALA A 142 -16.96 -7.30 2.25
C ALA A 142 -18.25 -7.99 1.80
N ASP A 143 -19.41 -7.37 1.99
CA ASP A 143 -20.70 -8.00 1.69
C ASP A 143 -20.83 -8.33 0.19
N VAL A 144 -21.32 -9.55 -0.07
CA VAL A 144 -21.72 -10.15 -1.37
C VAL A 144 -20.77 -11.20 -1.99
N VAL A 145 -19.69 -11.66 -1.34
CA VAL A 145 -19.01 -12.88 -1.83
C VAL A 145 -18.68 -13.83 -0.69
N GLU A 146 -19.23 -15.04 -0.72
CA GLU A 146 -18.67 -16.17 0.04
C GLU A 146 -17.30 -16.46 -0.55
N LEU A 147 -16.30 -15.84 0.04
CA LEU A 147 -14.93 -16.06 -0.32
C LEU A 147 -14.48 -17.38 0.32
N GLY A 148 -13.75 -18.19 -0.44
CA GLY A 148 -13.16 -19.43 0.05
C GLY A 148 -12.33 -19.22 1.33
N ARG A 149 -12.06 -20.32 2.05
CA ARG A 149 -11.47 -20.37 3.41
C ARG A 149 -10.15 -19.58 3.60
N ASP A 150 -9.51 -19.13 2.52
CA ASP A 150 -8.27 -18.35 2.50
C ASP A 150 -8.46 -16.82 2.42
N SER A 151 -9.70 -16.34 2.30
CA SER A 151 -9.97 -14.91 2.42
C SER A 151 -9.89 -14.47 3.87
N ARG A 152 -8.92 -13.59 4.15
CA ARG A 152 -8.61 -13.11 5.48
C ARG A 152 -9.64 -12.07 5.94
N ARG A 153 -10.83 -12.56 6.30
CA ARG A 153 -11.86 -11.87 7.10
C ARG A 153 -11.41 -11.59 8.55
N PHE A 154 -10.11 -11.56 8.83
CA PHE A 154 -9.54 -11.60 10.18
C PHE A 154 -9.01 -10.27 10.71
N TYR A 155 -9.18 -9.17 9.97
CA TYR A 155 -8.91 -7.84 10.51
C TYR A 155 -10.18 -7.30 11.18
N PRO A 156 -10.16 -7.04 12.50
CA PRO A 156 -11.35 -6.57 13.20
C PRO A 156 -11.75 -5.15 12.74
N SER A 157 -10.79 -4.33 12.29
CA SER A 157 -11.04 -2.98 11.80
C SER A 157 -10.31 -2.65 10.49
N MET A 158 -10.77 -1.59 9.81
CA MET A 158 -10.07 -1.01 8.66
C MET A 158 -8.69 -0.49 9.05
N TYR A 159 -8.50 -0.07 10.31
CA TYR A 159 -7.19 0.32 10.81
C TYR A 159 -6.19 -0.84 10.77
N ASP A 160 -6.58 -2.02 11.25
CA ASP A 160 -5.70 -3.20 11.25
C ASP A 160 -5.36 -3.63 9.81
N PHE A 161 -6.36 -3.62 8.93
CA PHE A 161 -6.18 -3.96 7.52
C PHE A 161 -5.20 -3.01 6.83
N LEU A 162 -5.39 -1.69 6.98
CA LEU A 162 -4.57 -0.68 6.32
C LEU A 162 -3.17 -0.59 6.94
N THR A 163 -3.04 -0.78 8.25
CA THR A 163 -1.73 -0.81 8.94
C THR A 163 -0.91 -2.01 8.50
N ASN A 164 -1.51 -3.21 8.42
CA ASN A 164 -0.80 -4.38 7.90
C ASN A 164 -0.30 -4.15 6.47
N ARG A 165 -1.15 -3.57 5.61
CA ARG A 165 -0.75 -3.19 4.23
C ARG A 165 0.38 -2.17 4.23
N ALA A 166 0.32 -1.14 5.07
CA ALA A 166 1.37 -0.15 5.19
C ALA A 166 2.70 -0.80 5.60
N VAL A 167 2.71 -1.69 6.59
CA VAL A 167 3.91 -2.44 7.01
C VAL A 167 4.47 -3.30 5.87
N GLU A 168 3.61 -4.04 5.15
CA GLU A 168 4.01 -4.86 4.01
C GLU A 168 4.68 -4.01 2.91
N ILE A 169 4.17 -2.81 2.62
CA ILE A 169 4.73 -1.92 1.59
C ILE A 169 5.99 -1.22 2.10
N PHE A 170 6.00 -0.72 3.35
CA PHE A 170 7.18 -0.10 3.96
C PHE A 170 8.37 -1.07 4.01
N SER A 171 8.13 -2.37 4.21
CA SER A 171 9.19 -3.39 4.19
C SER A 171 9.94 -3.48 2.84
N GLN A 172 9.33 -2.98 1.76
CA GLN A 172 9.93 -2.90 0.43
C GLN A 172 10.76 -1.61 0.23
N ILE A 173 10.53 -0.58 1.06
CA ILE A 173 11.33 0.64 1.12
C ILE A 173 12.54 0.35 2.01
N SER A 174 13.50 -0.40 1.49
CA SER A 174 14.79 -0.49 2.16
C SER A 174 15.95 -0.19 1.21
N PRO A 175 16.66 0.93 1.39
CA PRO A 175 17.91 1.19 0.70
C PRO A 175 19.03 0.27 1.19
N ASP A 176 18.90 -0.33 2.39
CA ASP A 176 19.92 -1.20 2.97
C ASP A 176 19.32 -2.49 3.53
N LYS A 177 19.66 -3.62 2.89
CA LYS A 177 19.22 -4.94 3.35
C LYS A 177 19.85 -5.31 4.70
N ASP A 178 20.82 -4.54 5.20
CA ASP A 178 21.43 -4.74 6.50
C ASP A 178 20.71 -3.93 7.60
N LEU A 179 19.77 -4.60 8.26
CA LEU A 179 19.11 -4.11 9.47
C LEU A 179 20.12 -3.63 10.52
N SER A 180 21.24 -4.34 10.68
CA SER A 180 22.27 -4.01 11.68
C SER A 180 22.89 -2.64 11.41
N ARG A 181 23.16 -2.32 10.15
CA ARG A 181 23.70 -1.01 9.76
C ARG A 181 22.67 0.10 9.97
N THR A 182 21.41 -0.16 9.61
CA THR A 182 20.31 0.80 9.81
C THR A 182 20.11 1.14 11.30
N LEU A 183 20.07 0.14 12.16
CA LEU A 183 19.96 0.32 13.61
C LEU A 183 21.16 1.08 14.18
N LYS A 184 22.37 0.76 13.69
CA LYS A 184 23.60 1.45 14.10
C LYS A 184 23.56 2.94 13.77
N HIS A 185 23.08 3.34 12.59
CA HIS A 185 22.92 4.76 12.23
C HIS A 185 21.93 5.49 13.15
N LYS A 186 20.92 4.78 13.68
CA LYS A 186 19.94 5.32 14.63
C LYS A 186 20.37 5.19 16.09
N ASN A 187 21.58 4.69 16.36
CA ASN A 187 22.06 4.39 17.70
C ASN A 187 21.12 3.44 18.49
N ILE A 188 20.45 2.53 17.78
CA ILE A 188 19.59 1.49 18.37
C ILE A 188 20.39 0.18 18.42
N SER A 189 20.42 -0.47 19.57
CA SER A 189 21.02 -1.80 19.68
C SER A 189 20.04 -2.88 19.19
N ILE A 190 20.54 -3.95 18.58
CA ILE A 190 19.67 -5.06 18.16
C ILE A 190 18.98 -5.75 19.34
N GLN A 191 19.63 -5.77 20.51
CA GLN A 191 19.06 -6.33 21.74
C GLN A 191 17.82 -5.54 22.19
N SER A 192 17.81 -4.23 21.98
CA SER A 192 16.67 -3.37 22.31
C SER A 192 15.40 -3.73 21.54
N LEU A 193 15.51 -4.39 20.39
CA LEU A 193 14.33 -4.87 19.64
C LEU A 193 13.59 -6.00 20.33
N PHE A 194 14.24 -6.67 21.29
CA PHE A 194 13.66 -7.77 22.07
C PHE A 194 13.33 -7.36 23.50
N ALA A 195 13.38 -6.05 23.80
CA ALA A 195 13.02 -5.53 25.11
C ALA A 195 11.51 -5.70 25.39
N PRO A 196 11.08 -5.68 26.66
CA PRO A 196 9.65 -5.65 27.01
C PRO A 196 8.92 -4.52 26.27
N ALA A 197 7.63 -4.69 26.02
CA ALA A 197 6.83 -3.76 25.21
C ALA A 197 6.97 -2.29 25.69
N GLU A 198 6.96 -2.08 27.01
CA GLU A 198 7.11 -0.75 27.63
C GLU A 198 8.43 -0.05 27.28
N GLU A 199 9.51 -0.82 27.10
CA GLU A 199 10.81 -0.30 26.69
C GLU A 199 10.91 -0.17 25.18
N PHE A 200 10.41 -1.17 24.43
CA PHE A 200 10.44 -1.19 22.97
C PHE A 200 9.75 0.03 22.36
N VAL A 201 8.58 0.42 22.88
CA VAL A 201 7.81 1.57 22.35
C VAL A 201 8.50 2.92 22.53
N THR A 202 9.55 3.00 23.36
CA THR A 202 10.34 4.22 23.54
C THR A 202 11.44 4.40 22.49
N LEU A 203 11.71 3.37 21.68
CA LEU A 203 12.72 3.42 20.63
C LEU A 203 12.29 4.36 19.50
N SER A 204 13.16 5.31 19.16
CA SER A 204 12.89 6.28 18.10
C SER A 204 13.28 5.73 16.72
N PHE A 205 12.30 5.20 15.99
CA PHE A 205 12.48 4.71 14.62
C PHE A 205 12.30 5.78 13.53
N ASN A 206 11.91 7.00 13.88
CA ASN A 206 11.59 8.10 12.95
C ASN A 206 12.64 8.25 11.82
N PRO A 207 12.23 8.41 10.55
CA PRO A 207 13.16 8.75 9.48
C PRO A 207 13.82 10.11 9.78
N GLN A 208 15.14 10.20 9.57
CA GLN A 208 15.88 11.47 9.58
C GLN A 208 15.99 11.98 8.16
#